data_AF-A0A4D7AFJ8-F1
#
_entry.id   AF-A0A4D7AFJ8-F1
#
_cell.length_a   1.000
_cell.length_b   1.000
_cell.length_c   1.000
_cell.angle_alpha   90.00
_cell.angle_beta   90.00
_cell.angle_gamma   90.00
#
_symmetry.space_group_name_H-M   'P 1'
#
loop_
_entity.id
_entity.type
_entity.pdbx_description
1 polymer ?
#
loop_
_entity_poly.entity_id
_entity_poly.type
_entity_poly.pdbx_seq_one_letter_code
_entity_poly.pdbx_strand_id
1 'polypeptide(L)'
;MEPMKNLCGLIPESLHKRLMEGKSPEMTNGEYLTKILTTYLDQPATAKQEQRTLAVQISDDMFQRLKSYLDAHAPLTQKALVQSLLNQALDQWEHGEEPLQSAVLQDNKKERTLAIAMPESLFHRVEQYVEAHNGVSKRVFVVGLVAQELQSWLMEQSPDEVQDQEFGPDQDEQGFGMSMTM
;
A
#
# COMPACT_ATOMS: atom_id res chain seq x y z
N MET A 1 7.09 -42.70 27.09
CA MET A 1 8.16 -41.75 27.45
C MET A 1 9.07 -41.62 26.25
N GLU A 2 9.18 -40.44 25.67
CA GLU A 2 10.08 -40.18 24.54
C GLU A 2 11.53 -40.01 25.03
N PRO A 3 12.54 -40.48 24.29
CA PRO A 3 13.94 -40.33 24.66
C PRO A 3 14.41 -38.87 24.53
N MET A 4 14.88 -38.26 25.63
CA MET A 4 15.39 -36.89 25.64
C MET A 4 16.86 -36.82 25.19
N LYS A 5 17.20 -35.88 24.31
CA LYS A 5 18.57 -35.58 23.87
C LYS A 5 18.93 -34.14 24.25
N ASN A 6 20.15 -33.91 24.75
CA ASN A 6 20.63 -32.57 25.04
C ASN A 6 20.97 -31.83 23.74
N LEU A 7 20.32 -30.69 23.52
CA LEU A 7 20.65 -29.77 22.44
C LEU A 7 21.66 -28.75 22.97
N CYS A 8 22.89 -28.73 22.43
CA CYS A 8 23.92 -27.75 22.76
C CYS A 8 24.36 -27.05 21.47
N GLY A 9 24.21 -25.72 21.42
CA GLY A 9 24.60 -24.90 20.29
C GLY A 9 24.89 -23.48 20.77
N LEU A 10 25.92 -22.86 20.19
CA LEU A 10 26.21 -21.45 20.43
C LEU A 10 25.14 -20.61 19.74
N ILE A 11 24.39 -19.83 20.52
CA ILE A 11 23.42 -18.86 20.00
C ILE A 11 24.00 -17.45 20.11
N PRO A 12 23.71 -16.55 19.16
CA PRO A 12 24.15 -15.16 19.23
C PRO A 12 23.56 -14.43 20.45
N GLU A 13 24.33 -13.53 21.06
CA GLU A 13 23.96 -12.83 22.31
C GLU A 13 22.64 -12.05 22.19
N SER A 14 22.35 -11.45 21.03
CA SER A 14 21.08 -10.74 20.77
C SER A 14 19.87 -11.66 20.90
N LEU A 15 20.00 -12.92 20.46
CA LEU A 15 18.95 -13.92 20.54
C LEU A 15 18.84 -14.45 21.97
N HIS A 16 19.97 -14.68 22.64
CA HIS A 16 20.01 -15.05 24.06
C HIS A 16 19.31 -14.01 24.95
N LYS A 17 19.58 -12.71 24.73
CA LYS A 17 18.97 -11.63 25.50
C LYS A 17 17.46 -11.57 25.30
N ARG A 18 16.99 -11.63 24.05
CA ARG A 18 15.55 -11.70 23.73
C ARG A 18 14.87 -12.93 24.35
N LEU A 19 15.54 -14.08 24.33
CA LEU A 19 15.01 -15.28 24.98
C LEU A 19 14.87 -15.10 26.50
N MET A 20 15.86 -14.48 27.14
CA MET A 20 15.83 -14.18 28.57
C MET A 20 14.77 -13.12 28.93
N GLU A 21 14.56 -12.12 28.08
CA GLU A 21 13.53 -11.09 28.28
C GLU A 21 12.10 -11.65 28.14
N GLY A 22 11.88 -12.65 27.29
CA GLY A 22 10.58 -13.31 27.11
C GLY A 22 10.29 -14.46 28.10
N LYS A 23 11.25 -14.80 28.96
CA LYS A 23 11.17 -15.94 29.89
C LYS A 23 10.51 -15.53 31.20
N SER A 24 9.45 -16.24 31.58
CA SER A 24 8.87 -16.12 32.92
C SER A 24 9.85 -16.66 33.99
N PRO A 25 9.98 -15.99 35.15
CA PRO A 25 10.95 -16.36 36.20
C PRO A 25 10.69 -17.75 36.81
N GLU A 26 9.50 -18.31 36.62
CA GLU A 26 9.07 -19.60 37.19
C GLU A 26 9.40 -20.82 36.30
N MET A 27 9.88 -20.62 35.06
CA MET A 27 10.05 -21.72 34.09
C MET A 27 11.51 -22.07 33.85
N THR A 28 11.87 -23.34 33.69
CA THR A 28 13.26 -23.74 33.42
C THR A 28 13.70 -23.37 31.98
N ASN A 29 14.99 -23.11 31.76
CA ASN A 29 15.50 -22.77 30.42
C ASN A 29 15.22 -23.91 29.41
N GLY A 30 15.30 -25.15 29.86
CA GLY A 30 14.98 -26.33 29.04
C GLY A 30 13.52 -26.34 28.61
N GLU A 31 12.58 -26.13 29.53
CA GLU A 31 11.15 -26.08 29.20
C GLU A 31 10.79 -24.91 28.28
N TYR A 32 11.42 -23.75 28.45
CA TYR A 32 11.21 -22.60 27.57
C TYR A 32 11.74 -22.85 26.17
N LEU A 33 12.94 -23.44 26.05
CA LEU A 33 13.47 -23.84 24.76
C LEU A 33 12.61 -24.92 24.12
N THR A 34 12.16 -25.93 24.86
CA THR A 34 11.23 -26.94 24.34
C THR A 34 9.93 -26.30 23.89
N LYS A 35 9.33 -25.39 24.67
CA LYS A 35 8.09 -24.72 24.28
C LYS A 35 8.27 -23.86 23.02
N ILE A 36 9.37 -23.12 22.90
CA ILE A 36 9.67 -22.32 21.70
C ILE A 36 9.94 -23.22 20.51
N LEU A 37 10.80 -24.23 20.67
CA LEU A 37 11.13 -25.18 19.61
C LEU A 37 9.89 -25.94 19.18
N THR A 38 9.06 -26.44 20.09
CA THR A 38 7.77 -27.05 19.79
C THR A 38 6.86 -26.03 19.11
N THR A 39 6.69 -24.82 19.61
CA THR A 39 5.85 -23.80 18.93
C THR A 39 6.37 -23.46 17.53
N TYR A 40 7.67 -23.53 17.29
CA TYR A 40 8.30 -23.24 16.00
C TYR A 40 8.35 -24.45 15.05
N LEU A 41 8.40 -25.68 15.58
CA LEU A 41 8.40 -26.94 14.84
C LEU A 41 6.98 -27.48 14.60
N ASP A 42 6.06 -27.20 15.51
CA ASP A 42 4.61 -27.47 15.46
C ASP A 42 3.87 -26.33 14.73
N GLN A 43 4.49 -25.14 14.65
CA GLN A 43 4.24 -24.27 13.50
C GLN A 43 4.50 -25.12 12.26
N PRO A 44 3.50 -25.37 11.41
CA PRO A 44 3.74 -26.15 10.22
C PRO A 44 4.88 -25.46 9.48
N ALA A 45 5.93 -26.21 9.16
CA ALA A 45 7.04 -25.76 8.29
C ALA A 45 6.56 -25.35 6.88
N THR A 46 5.24 -25.32 6.68
CA THR A 46 4.48 -24.72 5.61
C THR A 46 3.43 -23.74 6.15
N ALA A 47 3.83 -22.70 6.90
CA ALA A 47 3.30 -21.38 6.54
C ALA A 47 3.94 -21.03 5.19
N LYS A 48 3.56 -21.77 4.14
CA LYS A 48 3.52 -21.25 2.79
C LYS A 48 2.92 -19.86 3.02
N GLN A 49 3.67 -18.80 2.77
CA GLN A 49 3.00 -17.52 2.56
C GLN A 49 2.06 -17.83 1.40
N GLU A 50 0.81 -18.18 1.70
CA GLU A 50 -0.18 -18.48 0.68
C GLU A 50 -0.33 -17.15 -0.03
N GLN A 51 0.33 -17.10 -1.18
CA GLN A 51 0.30 -15.95 -2.04
C GLN A 51 -0.97 -16.12 -2.86
N ARG A 52 -1.99 -15.34 -2.53
CA ARG A 52 -3.16 -15.20 -3.39
C ARG A 52 -2.82 -14.24 -4.50
N THR A 53 -3.11 -14.65 -5.72
CA THR A 53 -2.99 -13.78 -6.89
C THR A 53 -4.29 -13.00 -7.03
N LEU A 54 -4.22 -11.70 -6.85
CA LEU A 54 -5.31 -10.79 -7.21
C LEU A 54 -5.16 -10.41 -8.67
N ALA A 55 -6.10 -10.85 -9.51
CA ALA A 55 -6.14 -10.54 -10.93
C ALA A 55 -7.32 -9.61 -11.22
N VAL A 56 -7.03 -8.42 -11.74
CA VAL A 56 -8.04 -7.42 -12.11
C VAL A 56 -7.84 -6.98 -13.55
N GLN A 57 -8.93 -6.69 -14.25
CA GLN A 57 -8.88 -6.14 -15.61
C GLN A 57 -8.75 -4.62 -15.53
N ILE A 58 -7.71 -4.07 -16.15
CA ILE A 58 -7.43 -2.64 -16.23
C ILE A 58 -7.35 -2.19 -17.69
N SER A 59 -7.62 -0.93 -17.97
CA SER A 59 -7.51 -0.38 -19.32
C SER A 59 -6.05 -0.41 -19.82
N ASP A 60 -5.85 -0.60 -21.13
CA ASP A 60 -4.50 -0.62 -21.74
C ASP A 60 -3.72 0.69 -21.49
N ASP A 61 -4.41 1.85 -21.54
CA ASP A 61 -3.83 3.17 -21.21
C ASP A 61 -3.26 3.21 -19.79
N MET A 62 -4.00 2.70 -18.80
CA MET A 62 -3.53 2.61 -17.42
C MET A 62 -2.34 1.68 -17.28
N PHE A 63 -2.35 0.54 -17.98
CA PHE A 63 -1.20 -0.38 -17.95
C PHE A 63 0.05 0.28 -18.52
N GLN A 64 -0.07 1.07 -19.58
CA GLN A 64 1.05 1.81 -20.16
C GLN A 64 1.59 2.87 -19.21
N ARG A 65 0.72 3.68 -18.58
CA ARG A 65 1.12 4.67 -17.57
C ARG A 65 1.80 4.02 -16.37
N LEU A 66 1.25 2.91 -15.88
CA LEU A 66 1.83 2.12 -14.81
C LEU A 66 3.25 1.65 -15.16
N LYS A 67 3.47 1.23 -16.42
CA LYS A 67 4.78 0.83 -16.90
C LYS A 67 5.77 1.99 -16.89
N SER A 68 5.38 3.17 -17.37
CA SER A 68 6.20 4.39 -17.35
C SER A 68 6.54 4.83 -15.93
N TYR A 69 5.57 4.76 -15.01
CA TYR A 69 5.79 5.04 -13.60
C TYR A 69 6.82 4.10 -12.98
N LEU A 70 6.70 2.80 -13.24
CA LEU A 70 7.65 1.80 -12.72
C LEU A 70 9.07 1.97 -13.28
N ASP A 71 9.19 2.44 -14.52
CA ASP A 71 10.49 2.75 -15.13
C ASP A 71 11.16 3.97 -14.47
N ALA A 72 10.37 5.02 -14.20
CA ALA A 72 10.83 6.22 -13.50
C ALA A 72 11.16 5.99 -12.01
N HIS A 73 10.45 5.06 -11.36
CA HIS A 73 10.60 4.71 -9.94
C HIS A 73 11.42 3.43 -9.71
N ALA A 74 12.28 3.04 -10.64
CA ALA A 74 13.14 1.87 -10.48
C ALA A 74 14.00 1.96 -9.19
N PRO A 75 14.15 0.88 -8.40
CA PRO A 75 13.81 -0.52 -8.68
C PRO A 75 12.42 -0.97 -8.16
N LEU A 76 11.41 -0.08 -8.11
CA LEU A 76 10.05 -0.45 -7.70
C LEU A 76 9.41 -1.42 -8.70
N THR A 77 8.82 -2.50 -8.20
CA THR A 77 8.11 -3.49 -9.04
C THR A 77 6.60 -3.26 -9.00
N GLN A 78 5.90 -3.68 -10.06
CA GLN A 78 4.43 -3.61 -10.13
C GLN A 78 3.76 -4.25 -8.92
N LYS A 79 4.28 -5.40 -8.48
CA LYS A 79 3.82 -6.10 -7.28
C LYS A 79 4.01 -5.23 -6.03
N ALA A 80 5.19 -4.66 -5.84
CA ALA A 80 5.50 -3.85 -4.67
C ALA A 80 4.63 -2.59 -4.62
N LEU A 81 4.46 -1.91 -5.76
CA LEU A 81 3.61 -0.73 -5.86
C LEU A 81 2.17 -1.02 -5.45
N VAL A 82 1.53 -2.02 -6.09
CA VAL A 82 0.12 -2.30 -5.79
C VAL A 82 -0.06 -2.86 -4.38
N GLN A 83 0.88 -3.66 -3.88
CA GLN A 83 0.83 -4.08 -2.48
C GLN A 83 0.96 -2.91 -1.51
N SER A 84 1.84 -1.95 -1.79
CA SER A 84 2.00 -0.75 -0.95
C SER A 84 0.72 0.08 -0.93
N LEU A 85 0.14 0.34 -2.12
CA LEU A 85 -1.12 1.06 -2.26
C LEU A 85 -2.27 0.37 -1.50
N LEU A 86 -2.39 -0.94 -1.64
CA LEU A 86 -3.41 -1.72 -0.92
C LEU A 86 -3.20 -1.66 0.59
N ASN A 87 -1.98 -1.86 1.08
CA ASN A 87 -1.70 -1.77 2.51
C ASN A 87 -2.04 -0.38 3.04
N GLN A 88 -1.60 0.68 2.38
CA GLN A 88 -1.87 2.05 2.80
C GLN A 88 -3.37 2.37 2.78
N ALA A 89 -4.10 1.93 1.76
CA ALA A 89 -5.54 2.14 1.67
C ALA A 89 -6.30 1.42 2.79
N LEU A 90 -5.93 0.16 3.05
CA LEU A 90 -6.54 -0.64 4.10
C LEU A 90 -6.16 -0.15 5.49
N ASP A 91 -4.98 0.43 5.67
CA ASP A 91 -4.54 1.05 6.92
C ASP A 91 -5.34 2.31 7.22
N GLN A 92 -5.48 3.22 6.24
CA GLN A 92 -6.36 4.39 6.33
C GLN A 92 -7.80 3.99 6.67
N TRP A 93 -8.32 2.95 6.00
CA TRP A 93 -9.67 2.44 6.30
C TRP A 93 -9.82 1.92 7.73
N GLU A 94 -8.83 1.20 8.27
CA GLU A 94 -8.84 0.77 9.67
C GLU A 94 -8.78 1.95 10.65
N HIS A 95 -8.16 3.06 10.26
CA HIS A 95 -8.16 4.32 11.01
C HIS A 95 -9.45 5.14 10.84
N GLY A 96 -10.39 4.68 10.00
CA GLY A 96 -11.68 5.34 9.76
C GLY A 96 -11.67 6.38 8.64
N GLU A 97 -10.61 6.42 7.83
CA GLU A 97 -10.52 7.27 6.64
C GLU A 97 -11.04 6.53 5.40
N GLU A 98 -11.61 7.25 4.44
CA GLU A 98 -12.06 6.65 3.17
C GLU A 98 -10.94 6.75 2.13
N PRO A 99 -10.22 5.65 1.82
CA PRO A 99 -9.00 5.69 1.01
C PRO A 99 -9.28 5.91 -0.49
N LEU A 100 -10.53 5.82 -0.93
CA LEU A 100 -10.93 6.01 -2.31
C LEU A 100 -11.84 7.21 -2.47
N GLN A 101 -11.36 8.21 -3.21
CA GLN A 101 -12.25 9.17 -3.86
C GLN A 101 -12.71 8.52 -5.17
N SER A 102 -14.02 8.33 -5.31
CA SER A 102 -14.70 7.66 -6.44
C SER A 102 -13.99 7.86 -7.79
N ALA A 103 -13.11 6.93 -8.14
CA ALA A 103 -12.41 6.96 -9.41
C ALA A 103 -13.39 6.53 -10.51
N VAL A 104 -13.67 7.45 -11.44
CA VAL A 104 -14.52 7.17 -12.60
C VAL A 104 -13.83 6.13 -13.46
N LEU A 105 -14.32 4.88 -13.42
CA LEU A 105 -13.86 3.83 -14.31
C LEU A 105 -14.27 4.20 -15.74
N GLN A 106 -13.31 4.55 -16.58
CA GLN A 106 -13.55 4.67 -18.02
C GLN A 106 -13.66 3.26 -18.61
N ASP A 107 -14.87 2.89 -19.02
CA ASP A 107 -15.12 1.69 -19.82
C ASP A 107 -14.35 1.81 -21.14
N ASN A 108 -13.27 1.04 -21.28
CA ASN A 108 -12.45 1.02 -22.48
C ASN A 108 -12.46 -0.37 -23.09
N LYS A 109 -12.57 -0.41 -24.43
CA LYS A 109 -12.73 -1.62 -25.25
C LYS A 109 -11.50 -2.56 -25.26
N LYS A 110 -10.41 -2.19 -24.58
CA LYS A 110 -9.16 -2.94 -24.48
C LYS A 110 -8.74 -3.07 -23.03
N GLU A 111 -9.01 -4.23 -22.45
CA GLU A 111 -8.65 -4.57 -21.08
C GLU A 111 -7.40 -5.47 -21.04
N ARG A 112 -6.52 -5.21 -20.08
CA ARG A 112 -5.34 -5.99 -19.74
C ARG A 112 -5.49 -6.54 -18.34
N THR A 113 -5.07 -7.80 -18.14
CA THR A 113 -5.10 -8.40 -16.80
C THR A 113 -3.87 -7.97 -16.02
N LEU A 114 -4.09 -7.25 -14.93
CA LEU A 114 -3.11 -6.95 -13.90
C LEU A 114 -3.20 -8.02 -12.81
N ALA A 115 -2.20 -8.91 -12.75
CA ALA A 115 -2.16 -10.02 -11.80
C ALA A 115 -0.99 -9.87 -10.83
N ILE A 116 -1.30 -9.79 -9.54
CA ILE A 116 -0.31 -9.54 -8.49
C ILE A 116 -0.46 -10.60 -7.39
N ALA A 117 0.63 -11.32 -7.12
CA ALA A 117 0.73 -12.23 -5.99
C ALA A 117 0.91 -11.43 -4.68
N MET A 118 0.08 -11.67 -3.67
CA MET A 118 0.11 -11.01 -2.36
C MET A 118 -0.21 -12.00 -1.24
N PRO A 119 0.23 -11.76 0.01
CA PRO A 119 -0.09 -12.66 1.12
C PRO A 119 -1.60 -12.74 1.39
N GLU A 120 -2.09 -13.90 1.83
CA GLU A 120 -3.50 -14.14 2.15
C GLU A 120 -4.08 -13.13 3.15
N SER A 121 -3.29 -12.69 4.13
CA SER A 121 -3.70 -11.65 5.07
C SER A 121 -4.10 -10.35 4.38
N LEU A 122 -3.35 -9.93 3.35
CA LEU A 122 -3.69 -8.75 2.55
C LEU A 122 -4.94 -9.01 1.71
N PHE A 123 -5.04 -10.19 1.10
CA PHE A 123 -6.20 -10.55 0.28
C PHE A 123 -7.51 -10.51 1.07
N HIS A 124 -7.57 -11.14 2.24
CA HIS A 124 -8.77 -11.10 3.09
C HIS A 124 -9.14 -9.68 3.51
N ARG A 125 -8.15 -8.85 3.83
CA ARG A 125 -8.40 -7.46 4.22
C ARG A 125 -8.98 -6.63 3.07
N VAL A 126 -8.57 -6.90 1.82
CA VAL A 126 -9.22 -6.37 0.62
C VAL A 126 -10.67 -6.85 0.51
N GLU A 127 -10.95 -8.12 0.79
CA GLU A 127 -12.33 -8.64 0.78
C GLU A 127 -13.21 -7.93 1.82
N GLN A 128 -12.72 -7.79 3.05
CA GLN A 128 -13.43 -7.10 4.12
C GLN A 128 -13.73 -5.64 3.77
N TYR A 129 -12.78 -4.94 3.15
CA TYR A 129 -13.01 -3.58 2.66
C TYR A 129 -14.12 -3.54 1.61
N VAL A 130 -14.08 -4.45 0.64
CA VAL A 130 -15.08 -4.55 -0.44
C VAL A 130 -16.47 -4.92 0.09
N GLU A 131 -16.53 -5.79 1.10
CA GLU A 131 -17.79 -6.16 1.76
C GLU A 131 -18.35 -5.00 2.60
N ALA A 132 -17.49 -4.25 3.29
CA ALA A 132 -17.90 -3.08 4.07
C ALA A 132 -18.37 -1.92 3.19
N HIS A 133 -17.69 -1.69 2.06
CA HIS A 133 -18.02 -0.70 1.05
C HIS A 133 -18.95 -1.31 0.00
N ASN A 134 -20.20 -1.53 0.43
CA ASN A 134 -21.30 -2.26 -0.22
C ASN A 134 -21.62 -1.83 -1.68
N GLY A 135 -20.69 -2.09 -2.61
CA GLY A 135 -20.77 -1.68 -4.03
C GLY A 135 -19.42 -1.54 -4.74
N VAL A 136 -18.29 -1.48 -4.03
CA VAL A 136 -16.96 -1.36 -4.65
C VAL A 136 -16.40 -2.74 -4.96
N SER A 137 -16.31 -3.11 -6.25
CA SER A 137 -15.64 -4.37 -6.63
C SER A 137 -14.12 -4.32 -6.38
N LYS A 138 -13.48 -5.47 -6.12
CA LYS A 138 -11.99 -5.58 -6.02
C LYS A 138 -11.27 -4.90 -7.18
N ARG A 139 -11.83 -5.01 -8.39
CA ARG A 139 -11.36 -4.28 -9.59
C ARG A 139 -11.39 -2.78 -9.38
N VAL A 140 -12.54 -2.23 -8.99
CA VAL A 140 -12.72 -0.79 -8.75
C VAL A 140 -11.74 -0.31 -7.68
N PHE A 141 -11.56 -1.10 -6.61
CA PHE A 141 -10.62 -0.79 -5.55
C PHE A 141 -9.17 -0.70 -6.03
N VAL A 142 -8.65 -1.77 -6.64
CA VAL A 142 -7.26 -1.79 -7.14
C VAL A 142 -7.04 -0.75 -8.24
N VAL A 143 -7.99 -0.64 -9.19
CA VAL A 143 -7.90 0.32 -10.29
C VAL A 143 -7.93 1.74 -9.76
N GLY A 144 -8.81 2.05 -8.79
CA GLY A 144 -8.92 3.37 -8.19
C GLY A 144 -7.62 3.79 -7.50
N LEU A 145 -7.04 2.91 -6.69
CA LEU A 145 -5.76 3.19 -6.01
C LEU A 145 -4.62 3.44 -7.00
N VAL A 146 -4.49 2.58 -8.01
CA VAL A 146 -3.44 2.73 -9.03
C VAL A 146 -3.68 3.98 -9.87
N ALA A 147 -4.93 4.31 -10.21
CA ALA A 147 -5.26 5.51 -10.97
C ALA A 147 -4.89 6.78 -10.21
N GLN A 148 -5.23 6.82 -8.92
CA GLN A 148 -4.92 7.95 -8.05
C GLN A 148 -3.42 8.19 -7.93
N GLU A 149 -2.62 7.15 -7.70
CA GLU A 149 -1.16 7.27 -7.62
C GLU A 149 -0.55 7.76 -8.94
N LEU A 150 -0.99 7.19 -10.07
CA LEU A 150 -0.50 7.61 -11.39
C LEU A 150 -0.92 9.05 -11.73
N GLN A 151 -2.11 9.48 -11.29
CA GLN A 151 -2.56 10.86 -11.45
C GLN A 151 -1.74 11.81 -10.59
N SER A 152 -1.44 11.46 -9.34
CA SER A 152 -0.56 12.24 -8.46
C SER A 152 0.81 12.42 -9.12
N TRP A 153 1.40 11.33 -9.59
CA TRP A 153 2.69 11.39 -10.28
C TRP A 153 2.66 12.25 -11.54
N LEU A 154 1.60 12.16 -12.35
CA LEU A 154 1.47 12.99 -13.54
C LEU A 154 1.44 14.48 -13.18
N MET A 155 0.71 14.85 -12.12
CA MET A 155 0.67 16.22 -11.61
C MET A 155 2.04 16.69 -11.10
N GLU A 156 2.82 15.80 -10.49
CA GLU A 156 4.20 16.09 -10.06
C GLU A 156 5.18 16.25 -11.23
N GLN A 157 4.95 15.55 -12.35
CA GLN A 157 5.76 15.68 -13.57
C GLN A 157 5.42 16.94 -14.37
N SER A 158 4.27 17.57 -14.15
CA SER A 158 3.87 18.83 -14.77
C SER A 158 3.90 19.98 -13.76
N PRO A 159 5.05 20.63 -13.53
CA PRO A 159 5.11 21.86 -12.74
C PRO A 159 4.54 23.10 -13.46
N ASP A 160 3.94 22.96 -14.64
CA ASP A 160 3.55 24.11 -15.47
C ASP A 160 2.05 24.43 -15.34
N GLU A 161 1.80 25.68 -14.93
CA GLU A 161 0.55 26.46 -15.02
C GLU A 161 -0.42 26.53 -13.83
N VAL A 162 0.09 26.74 -12.60
CA VAL A 162 -0.69 27.48 -11.57
C VAL A 162 0.14 28.57 -10.89
N GLN A 163 0.52 29.61 -11.66
CA GLN A 163 0.60 31.00 -11.20
C GLN A 163 0.86 31.97 -12.35
N ASP A 164 0.05 31.89 -13.41
CA ASP A 164 -0.16 33.04 -14.30
C ASP A 164 -1.67 33.27 -14.42
N GLN A 165 -2.30 33.57 -13.27
CA GLN A 165 -3.55 34.29 -13.27
C GLN A 165 -3.26 35.70 -12.77
N GLU A 166 -2.70 36.47 -13.70
CA GLU A 166 -3.02 37.87 -13.95
C GLU A 166 -4.19 38.38 -13.08
N PHE A 167 -3.87 38.92 -11.90
CA PHE A 167 -4.70 39.98 -11.34
C PHE A 167 -4.47 41.20 -12.22
N GLY A 168 -5.19 41.29 -13.33
CA GLY A 168 -5.37 42.55 -14.04
C GLY A 168 -6.07 43.51 -13.08
N PRO A 169 -5.45 44.64 -12.68
CA PRO A 169 -6.19 45.67 -11.99
C PRO A 169 -6.90 46.47 -13.09
N ASP A 170 -8.10 46.05 -13.47
CA ASP A 170 -8.96 46.94 -14.24
C ASP A 170 -10.36 47.01 -13.63
N GLN A 171 -10.78 48.26 -13.48
CA GLN A 171 -12.07 48.80 -13.05
C GLN A 171 -12.23 48.94 -11.51
N ASP A 172 -12.60 50.10 -10.97
CA ASP A 172 -13.42 51.15 -11.57
C ASP A 172 -13.22 52.55 -10.93
N GLU A 173 -13.32 53.54 -11.83
CA GLU A 173 -13.69 54.94 -11.69
C GLU A 173 -14.25 55.39 -10.34
N GLN A 174 -13.68 56.45 -9.72
CA GLN A 174 -14.42 57.62 -9.23
C GLN A 174 -13.52 58.87 -9.09
N GLY A 175 -13.71 59.85 -10.00
CA GLY A 175 -13.87 61.25 -9.61
C GLY A 175 -12.63 62.16 -9.45
N PHE A 176 -12.77 63.35 -10.05
CA PHE A 176 -12.00 64.59 -9.83
C PHE A 176 -10.60 64.62 -10.46
N GLY A 177 -10.23 65.51 -11.37
CA GLY A 177 -10.81 66.76 -11.82
C GLY A 177 -9.67 67.67 -12.28
N MET A 178 -9.84 68.24 -13.47
CA MET A 178 -9.24 69.51 -13.93
C MET A 178 -7.74 69.53 -14.31
N SER A 179 -7.54 69.82 -15.61
CA SER A 179 -6.60 70.77 -16.21
C SER A 179 -5.50 71.37 -15.32
N MET A 180 -4.26 71.45 -15.83
CA MET A 180 -3.80 72.65 -16.54
C MET A 180 -2.37 72.49 -17.04
N THR A 181 -2.18 72.78 -18.32
CA THR A 181 -0.92 73.07 -18.98
C THR A 181 -0.44 74.46 -18.57
N MET A 182 0.84 74.60 -18.20
CA MET A 182 1.67 75.77 -18.51
C MET A 182 3.13 75.33 -18.63
#